data_AF-A0A6A5AMF2-F1
#
_entry.id   AF-A0A6A5AMF2-F1
#
_cell.length_a   1.000
_cell.length_b   1.000
_cell.length_c   1.000
_cell.angle_alpha   90.00
_cell.angle_beta   90.00
_cell.angle_gamma   90.00
#
_symmetry.space_group_name_H-M   'P 1'
#
loop_
_entity.id
_entity.type
_entity.pdbx_description
1 polymer ?
#
loop_
_entity_poly.entity_id
_entity_poly.type
_entity_poly.pdbx_seq_one_letter_code
_entity_poly.pdbx_strand_id
1 'polypeptide(L)'
;MNAFEFLGSLPGGSVDRLYQDAWACQAVFQSMSPLAQQIVMRLLFTNQGSYSHDAILQWVQDPAQVKMTAAIEKLRHLRVLRMAHGTAEYVLNPVFQDQLKVRRGIRMIS
;
A
#
# COMPACT_ATOMS: atom_id res chain seq x y z
N MET A 1 3.47 19.54 -10.24
CA MET A 1 2.61 18.89 -9.23
C MET A 1 2.65 17.40 -9.49
N ASN A 2 3.28 16.63 -8.60
CA ASN A 2 3.37 15.18 -8.74
C ASN A 2 2.02 14.56 -8.35
N ALA A 3 1.55 13.52 -9.04
CA ALA A 3 0.28 12.86 -8.72
C ALA A 3 0.22 12.44 -7.23
N PHE A 4 1.35 12.06 -6.66
CA PHE A 4 1.51 11.75 -5.24
C PHE A 4 1.21 12.91 -4.28
N GLU A 5 1.62 14.13 -4.62
CA GLU A 5 1.33 15.31 -3.80
C GLU A 5 -0.15 15.66 -3.86
N PHE A 6 -0.77 15.51 -5.04
CA PHE A 6 -2.20 15.68 -5.19
C PHE A 6 -2.97 14.66 -4.34
N LEU A 7 -2.63 13.37 -4.42
CA LEU A 7 -3.26 12.32 -3.62
C LEU A 7 -3.08 12.52 -2.10
N GLY A 8 -1.91 12.96 -1.67
CA GLY A 8 -1.63 13.30 -0.28
C GLY A 8 -2.44 14.50 0.22
N SER A 9 -2.73 15.46 -0.67
CA SER A 9 -3.51 16.67 -0.35
C SER A 9 -5.03 16.45 -0.30
N LEU A 10 -5.53 15.32 -0.82
CA LEU A 10 -6.97 15.05 -0.87
C LEU A 10 -7.54 14.70 0.53
N PRO A 11 -8.77 15.15 0.86
CA PRO A 11 -9.51 14.67 2.03
C PRO A 11 -9.68 13.14 1.99
N GLY A 12 -9.76 12.50 3.17
CA GLY A 12 -9.84 11.03 3.30
C GLY A 12 -10.90 10.38 2.41
N GLY A 13 -12.10 10.97 2.35
CA GLY A 13 -13.21 10.46 1.53
C GLY A 13 -12.99 10.55 0.02
N SER A 14 -12.10 11.43 -0.46
CA SER A 14 -11.82 11.59 -1.89
C SER A 14 -10.83 10.54 -2.41
N VAL A 15 -9.89 10.08 -1.57
CA VAL A 15 -8.94 9.01 -1.94
C VAL A 15 -9.64 7.66 -2.05
N ASP A 16 -10.61 7.38 -1.17
CA ASP A 16 -11.37 6.12 -1.25
C ASP A 16 -12.22 6.04 -2.52
N ARG A 17 -12.80 7.17 -2.98
CA ARG A 17 -13.48 7.22 -4.28
C ARG A 17 -12.53 6.99 -5.44
N LEU A 18 -11.32 7.54 -5.38
CA LEU A 18 -10.32 7.28 -6.41
C LEU A 18 -9.93 5.80 -6.46
N TYR A 19 -9.79 5.16 -5.30
CA TYR A 19 -9.47 3.74 -5.24
C TYR A 19 -10.62 2.81 -5.65
N GLN A 20 -11.82 3.33 -5.89
CA GLN A 20 -12.86 2.55 -6.57
C GLN A 20 -12.53 2.31 -8.06
N ASP A 21 -11.63 3.10 -8.66
CA ASP A 21 -11.14 2.87 -10.01
C ASP A 21 -9.90 1.95 -10.01
N ALA A 22 -10.05 0.77 -10.60
CA ALA A 22 -8.98 -0.22 -10.75
C ALA A 22 -7.75 0.33 -11.48
N TRP A 23 -7.95 1.18 -12.49
CA TRP A 23 -6.85 1.79 -13.24
C TRP A 23 -6.07 2.77 -12.37
N ALA A 24 -6.77 3.57 -11.56
CA ALA A 24 -6.12 4.48 -10.62
C ALA A 24 -5.30 3.71 -9.57
N CYS A 25 -5.85 2.63 -8.99
CA CYS A 25 -5.10 1.76 -8.07
C CYS A 25 -3.84 1.18 -8.72
N GLN A 26 -3.93 0.74 -9.97
CA GLN A 26 -2.78 0.22 -10.71
C GLN A 26 -1.73 1.31 -10.99
N ALA A 27 -2.15 2.50 -11.41
CA ALA A 27 -1.25 3.62 -11.66
C ALA A 27 -0.51 4.04 -10.39
N VAL A 28 -1.22 4.10 -9.26
CA VAL A 28 -0.62 4.37 -7.94
C VAL A 28 0.38 3.28 -7.56
N PHE A 29 0.04 2.00 -7.72
CA PHE A 29 0.98 0.90 -7.48
C PHE A 29 2.23 0.98 -8.37
N GLN A 30 2.07 1.23 -9.67
CA GLN A 30 3.18 1.29 -10.63
C GLN A 30 4.14 2.45 -10.38
N SER A 31 3.66 3.53 -9.80
CA SER A 31 4.46 4.73 -9.53
C SER A 31 5.20 4.69 -8.18
N MET A 32 4.91 3.71 -7.32
CA MET A 32 5.63 3.48 -6.06
C MET A 32 7.08 3.04 -6.30
N SER A 33 7.93 3.20 -5.29
CA SER A 33 9.27 2.62 -5.32
C SER A 33 9.19 1.08 -5.32
N PRO A 34 10.21 0.37 -5.85
CA PRO A 34 10.24 -1.10 -5.82
C PRO A 34 10.06 -1.68 -4.42
N LEU A 35 10.63 -1.04 -3.39
CA LEU A 35 10.48 -1.49 -2.00
C LEU A 35 9.03 -1.38 -1.52
N ALA A 36 8.36 -0.25 -1.79
CA ALA A 36 6.95 -0.06 -1.43
C ALA A 36 6.04 -1.06 -2.16
N GLN A 37 6.31 -1.35 -3.44
CA GLN A 37 5.59 -2.38 -4.19
C GLN A 37 5.75 -3.77 -3.55
N GLN A 38 6.96 -4.12 -3.11
CA GLN A 38 7.22 -5.40 -2.43
C GLN A 38 6.46 -5.52 -1.09
N ILE A 39 6.41 -4.45 -0.31
CA ILE A 39 5.61 -4.40 0.93
C ILE A 39 4.14 -4.68 0.62
N VAL A 40 3.55 -3.91 -0.31
CA VAL A 40 2.14 -4.07 -0.71
C VAL A 40 1.88 -5.50 -1.19
N MET A 41 2.76 -6.04 -2.01
CA MET A 41 2.66 -7.40 -2.54
C MET A 41 2.69 -8.47 -1.45
N ARG A 42 3.63 -8.37 -0.52
CA ARG A 42 3.73 -9.34 0.58
C ARG A 42 2.48 -9.30 1.46
N LEU A 43 2.00 -8.10 1.78
CA LEU A 43 0.75 -7.92 2.53
C LEU A 43 -0.49 -8.39 1.75
N LEU A 44 -0.49 -8.28 0.42
CA LEU A 44 -1.63 -8.67 -0.42
C LEU A 44 -1.90 -10.18 -0.41
N PHE A 45 -0.83 -10.97 -0.36
CA PHE A 45 -0.86 -12.43 -0.53
C PHE A 45 -0.65 -13.23 0.75
N THR A 46 -0.38 -12.56 1.87
CA THR A 46 -0.28 -13.26 3.14
C THR A 46 -1.65 -13.27 3.84
N ASN A 47 -2.04 -14.40 4.40
CA ASN A 47 -3.33 -14.58 5.08
C ASN A 47 -3.45 -13.87 6.45
N GLN A 48 -2.44 -13.07 6.81
CA GLN A 48 -2.42 -12.35 8.08
C GLN A 48 -3.08 -10.98 7.88
N GLY A 49 -4.10 -10.70 8.69
CA GLY A 49 -4.96 -9.52 8.51
C GLY A 49 -4.29 -8.19 8.84
N SER A 50 -3.31 -8.18 9.74
CA SER A 50 -2.62 -6.98 10.23
C SER A 50 -1.18 -7.28 10.65
N TYR A 51 -0.32 -6.25 10.61
CA TYR A 51 1.11 -6.38 10.88
C TYR A 51 1.62 -5.27 11.77
N SER A 52 2.38 -5.59 12.82
CA SER A 52 3.10 -4.58 13.58
C SER A 52 4.19 -3.91 12.73
N HIS A 53 4.60 -2.70 13.12
CA HIS A 53 5.70 -2.00 12.45
C HIS A 53 6.98 -2.83 12.44
N ASP A 54 7.36 -3.39 13.59
CA ASP A 54 8.56 -4.20 13.76
C ASP A 54 8.55 -5.46 12.88
N ALA A 55 7.39 -6.11 12.75
CA ALA A 55 7.26 -7.30 11.89
C ALA A 55 7.58 -6.99 10.42
N ILE A 56 7.21 -5.79 9.94
CA ILE A 56 7.54 -5.35 8.58
C ILE A 56 9.03 -4.98 8.48
N LEU A 57 9.61 -4.34 9.49
CA LEU A 57 11.04 -3.99 9.51
C LEU A 57 11.95 -5.23 9.51
N GLN A 58 11.53 -6.30 10.17
CA GLN A 58 12.26 -7.58 10.19
C GLN A 58 12.38 -8.27 8.83
N TRP A 59 11.71 -7.77 7.79
CA TRP A 59 11.87 -8.28 6.42
C TRP A 59 13.17 -7.86 5.75
N VAL A 60 13.89 -6.91 6.35
CA VAL A 60 15.16 -6.40 5.85
C VAL A 60 16.22 -6.37 6.94
N GLN A 61 17.49 -6.33 6.52
CA GLN A 61 18.64 -6.15 7.41
C GLN A 61 18.72 -4.70 7.90
N ASP A 62 19.37 -4.47 9.05
CA ASP A 62 19.44 -3.17 9.73
C ASP A 62 19.78 -1.97 8.82
N PRO A 63 20.76 -2.03 7.90
CA PRO A 63 21.09 -0.89 7.03
C PRO A 63 19.96 -0.46 6.11
N ALA A 64 19.00 -1.36 5.85
CA ALA A 64 17.85 -1.11 4.98
C ALA A 64 16.57 -0.74 5.74
N GLN A 65 16.56 -0.83 7.08
CA GLN A 65 15.39 -0.49 7.89
C GLN A 65 14.97 0.97 7.71
N VAL A 66 15.92 1.91 7.63
CA VAL A 66 15.63 3.34 7.38
C VAL A 66 14.85 3.54 6.07
N LYS A 67 15.23 2.81 5.00
CA LYS A 67 14.52 2.85 3.72
C LYS A 67 13.16 2.18 3.80
N MET A 68 13.04 1.11 4.58
CA MET A 68 11.76 0.42 4.84
C MET A 68 10.79 1.34 5.59
N THR A 69 11.23 2.01 6.66
CA THR A 69 10.42 2.98 7.40
C THR A 69 9.94 4.11 6.48
N ALA A 70 10.82 4.68 5.66
CA ALA A 70 10.43 5.70 4.69
C ALA A 70 9.41 5.20 3.65
N ALA A 71 9.51 3.93 3.22
CA ALA A 71 8.54 3.32 2.32
C ALA A 71 7.18 3.11 3.00
N ILE A 72 7.16 2.66 4.25
CA ILE A 72 5.94 2.51 5.07
C ILE A 72 5.25 3.87 5.21
N GLU A 73 5.98 4.92 5.58
CA GLU A 73 5.41 6.26 5.75
C GLU A 73 4.85 6.85 4.45
N LYS A 74 5.49 6.58 3.30
CA LYS A 74 4.94 6.94 1.99
C LYS A 74 3.63 6.20 1.69
N LEU A 75 3.55 4.90 1.98
CA LEU A 75 2.34 4.11 1.79
C LEU A 75 1.19 4.58 2.69
N ARG A 76 1.51 5.05 3.91
CA ARG A 76 0.54 5.67 4.83
C ARG A 76 0.04 7.01 4.31
N HIS A 77 0.93 7.86 3.81
CA HIS A 77 0.56 9.14 3.19
C HIS A 77 -0.38 8.94 2.00
N LEU A 78 -0.19 7.86 1.24
CA LEU A 78 -1.07 7.50 0.14
C LEU A 78 -2.37 6.83 0.57
N ARG A 79 -2.55 6.53 1.87
CA ARG A 79 -3.69 5.75 2.39
C ARG A 79 -3.82 4.35 1.79
N VAL A 80 -2.71 3.79 1.30
CA VAL A 80 -2.59 2.40 0.89
C VAL A 80 -2.42 1.50 2.11
N LEU A 81 -1.63 1.95 3.08
CA LEU A 81 -1.58 1.39 4.43
C LEU A 81 -2.40 2.24 5.39
N ARG A 82 -3.16 1.58 6.27
CA ARG A 82 -3.95 2.18 7.34
C ARG A 82 -3.60 1.51 8.66
N MET A 83 -3.83 2.21 9.77
CA MET A 83 -3.79 1.57 11.08
C MET A 83 -5.09 0.80 11.28
N ALA A 84 -5.00 -0.45 11.76
CA ALA A 84 -6.17 -1.20 12.20
C ALA A 84 -6.78 -0.51 13.44
N HIS A 85 -8.12 -0.45 13.49
CA HIS A 85 -8.87 0.27 14.51
C HIS A 85 -8.48 -0.22 15.92
N GLY A 86 -8.03 0.69 16.78
CA GLY A 86 -7.66 0.37 18.16
C GLY A 86 -6.33 -0.38 18.32
N THR A 87 -5.53 -0.52 17.26
CA THR A 87 -4.23 -1.22 17.30
C THR A 87 -3.10 -0.36 16.69
N ALA A 88 -1.86 -0.67 17.01
CA ALA A 88 -0.67 -0.09 16.38
C ALA A 88 -0.20 -0.88 15.14
N GLU A 89 -1.12 -1.64 14.52
CA GLU A 89 -0.82 -2.53 13.40
C GLU A 89 -1.29 -1.95 12.07
N TYR A 90 -0.56 -2.26 11.01
CA TYR A 90 -0.84 -1.87 9.64
C TYR A 90 -1.71 -2.90 8.94
N VAL A 91 -2.69 -2.39 8.20
CA VAL A 91 -3.54 -3.13 7.26
C VAL A 91 -3.53 -2.45 5.91
N LEU A 92 -3.67 -3.24 4.84
CA LEU A 92 -3.94 -2.66 3.51
C LEU A 92 -5.33 -2.02 3.49
N ASN A 93 -5.47 -0.96 2.72
CA ASN A 93 -6.79 -0.41 2.41
C ASN A 93 -7.58 -1.49 1.66
N PRO A 94 -8.75 -1.93 2.17
CA PRO A 94 -9.50 -3.03 1.59
C PRO A 94 -9.95 -2.74 0.15
N VAL A 95 -10.35 -1.50 -0.14
CA VAL A 95 -10.76 -1.11 -1.51
C VAL A 95 -9.57 -1.25 -2.47
N PHE A 96 -8.40 -0.75 -2.08
CA PHE A 96 -7.18 -0.87 -2.88
C PHE A 96 -6.74 -2.34 -3.04
N GLN A 97 -6.86 -3.13 -1.98
CA GLN A 97 -6.55 -4.55 -1.95
C GLN A 97 -7.41 -5.33 -2.94
N ASP A 98 -8.72 -5.10 -2.94
CA ASP A 98 -9.66 -5.76 -3.83
C ASP A 98 -9.38 -5.42 -5.30
N GLN A 99 -9.17 -4.14 -5.62
CA GLN A 99 -8.86 -3.73 -6.99
C GLN A 99 -7.57 -4.37 -7.52
N LEU A 100 -6.53 -4.50 -6.69
CA LEU A 100 -5.28 -5.15 -7.09
C LEU A 100 -5.41 -6.67 -7.27
N LYS A 101 -6.24 -7.35 -6.46
CA LYS A 101 -6.50 -8.80 -6.60
C LYS A 101 -7.25 -9.10 -7.89
N VAL A 102 -8.30 -8.33 -8.18
CA VAL A 102 -9.16 -8.54 -9.36
C VAL A 102 -8.37 -8.48 -10.67
N ARG A 103 -7.46 -7.50 -10.82
CA ARG A 103 -6.77 -7.29 -12.10
C ARG A 103 -5.58 -8.24 -12.36
N ARG A 104 -4.96 -8.83 -11.33
CA ARG A 104 -3.86 -9.78 -11.54
C ARG A 104 -4.31 -11.14 -12.03
N GLY A 105 -5.55 -11.55 -11.74
CA GLY A 105 -6.14 -12.75 -12.36
C GLY A 105 -6.31 -12.62 -13.87
N ILE A 106 -6.52 -11.41 -14.38
CA ILE A 106 -6.77 -11.15 -15.81
C ILE A 106 -5.45 -11.01 -16.61
N ARG A 107 -4.35 -10.59 -15.98
CA ARG A 107 -3.06 -10.37 -16.66
C ARG A 107 -2.10 -11.56 -16.68
N MET A 108 -2.42 -12.67 -16.02
CA MET A 108 -1.62 -13.92 -16.11
C MET A 108 -2.04 -14.85 -17.26
N ILE A 109 -3.03 -14.45 -18.07
CA ILE A 109 -3.57 -15.23 -19.19
C ILE A 109 -3.49 -14.48 -20.53
N SER A 110 -2.53 -13.57 -20.69
CA SER A 110 -2.28 -12.88 -21.97
C SER A 110 -0.79 -12.76 -22.26
#